data_AF-A0A7J6QB78-F1
#
_entry.id   AF-A0A7J6QB78-F1
#
_cell.length_a   1.000
_cell.length_b   1.000
_cell.length_c   1.000
_cell.angle_alpha   90.00
_cell.angle_beta   90.00
_cell.angle_gamma   90.00
#
_symmetry.space_group_name_H-M   'P 1'
#
loop_
_entity.id
_entity.type
_entity.pdbx_description
1 polymer ?
#
loop_
_entity_poly.entity_id
_entity_poly.type
_entity_poly.pdbx_seq_one_letter_code
_entity_poly.pdbx_strand_id
1 'polypeptide(L)'
;MINLSAGVYLCDPFIHIWQGYKDPDNHSDRDHQLIFEDLRNRLVPYEGKYVLIRDFSYSFADTYRSEPNQPPPTFIYIDANHAYAAVKQDLEQWWPVLATGGLIAGSTFVDDDQRSIGVATAVREFANTVQADLYLTQDSLPSWYMVKG
;
A
#
# COMPACT_ATOMS: atom_id res chain seq x y z
N MET A 1 -1.76 -27.49 10.21
CA MET A 1 -2.58 -26.28 10.41
C MET A 1 -1.76 -25.10 9.93
N ILE A 2 -2.12 -24.49 8.81
CA ILE A 2 -1.49 -23.25 8.37
C ILE A 2 -2.05 -22.18 9.31
N ASN A 3 -1.21 -21.68 10.20
CA ASN A 3 -1.56 -20.58 11.08
C ASN A 3 -1.73 -19.36 10.16
N LEU A 4 -2.98 -19.04 9.78
CA LEU A 4 -3.27 -17.85 8.97
C LEU A 4 -2.80 -16.63 9.76
N SER A 5 -1.85 -15.92 9.17
CA SER A 5 -0.92 -15.13 9.94
C SER A 5 -1.29 -13.66 9.98
N ALA A 6 -1.44 -13.14 11.20
CA ALA A 6 -1.23 -11.75 11.64
C ALA A 6 -1.94 -10.58 10.93
N GLY A 7 -2.71 -10.78 9.85
CA GLY A 7 -3.47 -9.71 9.19
C GLY A 7 -2.61 -8.61 8.57
N VAL A 8 -1.32 -8.86 8.33
CA VAL A 8 -0.35 -7.92 7.72
C VAL A 8 -0.30 -8.13 6.22
N TYR A 9 -0.61 -7.10 5.44
CA TYR A 9 -0.61 -7.11 3.98
C TYR A 9 0.38 -6.06 3.47
N LEU A 10 1.26 -6.47 2.55
CA LEU A 10 2.27 -5.61 1.92
C LEU A 10 2.00 -5.60 0.42
N CYS A 11 1.72 -4.44 -0.17
CA CYS A 11 1.24 -4.33 -1.54
C CYS A 11 2.08 -3.37 -2.38
N ASP A 12 2.67 -3.91 -3.45
CA ASP A 12 3.37 -3.18 -4.52
C ASP A 12 3.34 -4.07 -5.77
N PRO A 13 2.94 -3.57 -6.95
CA PRO A 13 2.93 -4.37 -8.18
C PRO A 13 4.32 -4.82 -8.68
N PHE A 14 5.41 -4.15 -8.29
CA PHE A 14 6.78 -4.38 -8.80
C PHE A 14 6.83 -4.52 -10.32
N ILE A 15 6.30 -3.52 -11.03
CA ILE A 15 6.25 -3.43 -12.49
C ILE A 15 6.44 -2.00 -12.96
N HIS A 16 7.03 -1.84 -14.15
CA HIS A 16 7.12 -0.55 -14.80
C HIS A 16 5.72 -0.08 -15.25
N ILE A 17 5.35 1.15 -14.85
CA ILE A 17 4.08 1.76 -15.22
C ILE A 17 4.29 2.62 -16.47
N TRP A 18 3.83 2.13 -17.61
CA TRP A 18 4.10 2.72 -18.93
C TRP A 18 3.36 4.02 -19.23
N GLN A 19 2.25 4.32 -18.53
CA GLN A 19 1.40 5.47 -18.82
C GLN A 19 1.10 6.29 -17.57
N GLY A 20 1.22 7.61 -17.69
CA GLY A 20 0.77 8.54 -16.65
C GLY A 20 1.60 8.55 -15.36
N TYR A 21 2.70 7.79 -15.29
CA TYR A 21 3.58 7.72 -14.14
C TYR A 21 5.00 8.13 -14.50
N LYS A 22 5.41 9.31 -14.03
CA LYS A 22 6.71 9.94 -14.32
C LYS A 22 7.55 10.10 -13.06
N ASP A 23 7.48 9.09 -12.20
CA ASP A 23 8.34 9.00 -11.03
C ASP A 23 9.73 8.49 -11.47
N PRO A 24 10.85 9.13 -11.07
CA PRO A 24 12.19 8.59 -11.25
C PRO A 24 12.37 7.16 -10.70
N ASP A 25 11.56 6.78 -9.71
CA ASP A 25 11.56 5.44 -9.11
C ASP A 25 10.69 4.43 -9.88
N ASN A 26 10.11 4.82 -11.03
CA ASN A 26 9.45 3.92 -11.99
C ASN A 26 10.50 3.15 -12.81
N HIS A 27 11.21 2.25 -12.15
CA HIS A 27 12.32 1.49 -12.73
C HIS A 27 11.88 0.53 -13.84
N SER A 28 12.83 -0.09 -14.52
CA SER A 28 12.53 -1.11 -15.52
C SER A 28 11.92 -2.36 -14.89
N ASP A 29 11.15 -3.16 -15.65
CA ASP A 29 10.64 -4.45 -15.16
C ASP A 29 11.73 -5.38 -14.64
N ARG A 30 12.94 -5.30 -15.25
CA ARG A 30 14.11 -6.05 -14.78
C ARG A 30 14.53 -5.60 -13.38
N ASP A 31 14.60 -4.30 -13.16
CA ASP A 31 15.02 -3.75 -11.87
C ASP A 31 13.96 -4.00 -10.80
N HIS A 32 12.67 -3.82 -11.12
CA HIS A 32 11.58 -4.18 -10.22
C HIS A 32 11.59 -5.67 -9.86
N GLN A 33 11.93 -6.57 -10.81
CA GLN A 33 12.12 -7.99 -10.50
C GLN A 33 13.26 -8.21 -9.50
N LEU A 34 14.38 -7.49 -9.62
CA LEU A 34 15.49 -7.60 -8.67
C LEU A 34 15.10 -7.06 -7.28
N ILE A 35 14.40 -5.93 -7.22
CA ILE A 35 13.89 -5.33 -5.98
C ILE A 35 12.92 -6.30 -5.30
N PHE A 36 11.99 -6.89 -6.04
CA PHE A 36 11.02 -7.87 -5.51
C PHE A 36 11.73 -9.09 -4.93
N GLU A 37 12.73 -9.66 -5.63
CA GLU A 37 13.47 -10.81 -5.13
C GLU A 37 14.30 -10.48 -3.89
N ASP A 38 14.92 -9.30 -3.85
CA ASP A 38 15.64 -8.84 -2.67
C ASP A 38 14.70 -8.65 -1.47
N LEU A 39 13.55 -8.00 -1.65
CA LEU A 39 12.52 -7.89 -0.61
C LEU A 39 12.06 -9.28 -0.13
N ARG A 40 11.75 -10.18 -1.06
CA ARG A 40 11.32 -11.55 -0.75
C ARG A 40 12.34 -12.28 0.11
N ASN A 41 13.63 -12.17 -0.23
CA ASN A 41 14.72 -12.76 0.55
C ASN A 41 14.85 -12.15 1.95
N ARG A 42 14.69 -10.83 2.09
CA ARG A 42 14.71 -10.14 3.39
C ARG A 42 13.52 -10.51 4.26
N LEU A 43 12.40 -10.90 3.67
CA LEU A 43 11.18 -11.30 4.38
C LEU A 43 11.17 -12.78 4.80
N VAL A 44 12.09 -13.62 4.32
CA VAL A 44 12.18 -15.05 4.70
C VAL A 44 12.11 -15.30 6.22
N PRO A 45 12.79 -14.54 7.09
CA PRO A 45 12.69 -14.74 8.55
C PRO A 45 11.30 -14.49 9.14
N TYR A 46 10.38 -13.90 8.38
CA TYR A 46 9.02 -13.55 8.77
C TYR A 46 7.96 -14.35 8.01
N GLU A 47 8.34 -15.41 7.29
CA GLU A 47 7.40 -16.27 6.58
C GLU A 47 6.26 -16.75 7.49
N GLY A 48 5.04 -16.72 6.94
CA GLY A 48 3.83 -17.01 7.71
C GLY A 48 3.54 -15.94 8.77
N LYS A 49 3.93 -14.67 8.56
CA LYS A 49 3.48 -13.50 9.33
C LYS A 49 2.88 -12.38 8.47
N TYR A 50 2.91 -12.52 7.15
CA TYR A 50 2.46 -11.49 6.22
C TYR A 50 1.90 -12.12 4.94
N VAL A 51 1.14 -11.31 4.19
CA VAL A 51 0.76 -11.56 2.80
C VAL A 51 1.48 -10.52 1.94
N LEU A 52 2.38 -10.97 1.06
CA LEU A 52 3.06 -10.12 0.09
C LEU A 52 2.29 -10.18 -1.23
N ILE A 53 1.77 -9.03 -1.65
CA ILE A 53 0.95 -8.86 -2.85
C ILE A 53 1.81 -8.20 -3.91
N ARG A 54 2.11 -8.97 -4.96
CA ARG A 54 2.69 -8.47 -6.20
C ARG A 54 1.60 -8.32 -7.26
N ASP A 55 0.74 -7.34 -7.08
CA ASP A 55 -0.37 -7.01 -7.98
C ASP A 55 -0.74 -5.54 -7.77
N PHE A 56 -1.55 -4.98 -8.68
CA PHE A 56 -2.17 -3.68 -8.46
C PHE A 56 -3.12 -3.76 -7.27
N SER A 57 -2.98 -2.82 -6.34
CA SER A 57 -3.70 -2.83 -5.07
C SER A 57 -5.22 -2.91 -5.26
N TYR A 58 -5.78 -2.20 -6.23
CA TYR A 58 -7.21 -2.25 -6.54
C TYR A 58 -7.70 -3.63 -7.03
N SER A 59 -6.87 -4.38 -7.77
CA SER A 59 -7.20 -5.71 -8.30
C SER A 59 -7.26 -6.73 -7.16
N PHE A 60 -6.25 -6.70 -6.29
CA PHE A 60 -6.18 -7.60 -5.15
C PHE A 60 -7.28 -7.30 -4.12
N ALA A 61 -7.52 -6.03 -3.79
CA ALA A 61 -8.57 -5.66 -2.84
C ALA A 61 -9.96 -6.13 -3.30
N ASP A 62 -10.24 -6.09 -4.61
CA ASP A 62 -11.48 -6.61 -5.16
C ASP A 62 -11.58 -8.13 -5.05
N THR A 63 -10.51 -8.84 -5.41
CA THR A 63 -10.40 -10.29 -5.26
C THR A 63 -10.60 -10.71 -3.80
N TYR A 64 -9.94 -10.03 -2.87
CA TYR A 64 -10.03 -10.26 -1.44
C TYR A 64 -11.48 -10.15 -0.93
N ARG A 65 -12.22 -9.12 -1.35
CA ARG A 65 -13.65 -8.94 -0.98
C ARG A 65 -14.55 -10.05 -1.49
N SER A 66 -14.20 -10.68 -2.61
CA SER A 66 -15.00 -11.74 -3.21
C SER A 66 -14.90 -13.07 -2.47
N GLU A 67 -13.93 -13.21 -1.55
CA GLU A 67 -13.69 -14.45 -0.82
C GLU A 67 -14.40 -14.47 0.55
N PRO A 68 -15.42 -15.33 0.76
CA PRO A 68 -16.36 -15.22 1.88
C PRO A 68 -15.82 -15.59 3.27
N ASN A 69 -14.54 -15.95 3.40
CA ASN A 69 -13.96 -16.45 4.66
C ASN A 69 -12.58 -15.84 5.01
N GLN A 70 -12.18 -14.77 4.34
CA GLN A 70 -10.91 -14.08 4.63
C GLN A 70 -11.06 -13.24 5.92
N PRO A 71 -10.21 -13.46 6.95
CA PRO A 71 -10.21 -12.63 8.15
C PRO A 71 -9.68 -11.22 7.82
N PRO A 72 -10.35 -10.15 8.27
CA PRO A 72 -10.02 -8.79 7.85
C PRO A 72 -8.55 -8.43 8.15
N PRO A 73 -7.87 -7.69 7.25
CA PRO A 73 -6.52 -7.19 7.51
C PRO A 73 -6.49 -6.33 8.78
N THR A 74 -5.44 -6.44 9.56
CA THR A 74 -5.18 -5.57 10.73
C THR A 74 -4.10 -4.54 10.42
N PHE A 75 -3.27 -4.79 9.40
CA PHE A 75 -2.25 -3.88 8.93
C PHE A 75 -2.10 -4.00 7.40
N ILE A 76 -2.15 -2.87 6.69
CA ILE A 76 -1.95 -2.80 5.25
C ILE A 76 -0.86 -1.76 4.98
N TYR A 77 0.16 -2.12 4.20
CA TYR A 77 1.19 -1.20 3.71
C TYR A 77 1.14 -1.15 2.19
N ILE A 78 0.95 0.04 1.63
CA ILE A 78 0.84 0.29 0.20
C ILE A 78 2.04 1.14 -0.24
N ASP A 79 2.85 0.59 -1.15
CA ASP A 79 4.03 1.23 -1.71
C ASP A 79 4.00 1.08 -3.24
N ALA A 80 2.97 1.64 -3.86
CA ALA A 80 2.65 1.42 -5.28
C ALA A 80 2.82 2.70 -6.12
N ASN A 81 1.77 3.16 -6.77
CA ASN A 81 1.83 4.34 -7.64
C ASN A 81 1.54 5.62 -6.82
N HIS A 82 2.50 6.53 -6.76
CA HIS A 82 2.41 7.78 -5.99
C HIS A 82 1.50 8.87 -6.60
N ALA A 83 0.90 8.65 -7.76
CA ALA A 83 -0.05 9.59 -8.34
C ALA A 83 -1.32 9.70 -7.48
N TYR A 84 -1.82 10.92 -7.30
CA TYR A 84 -3.02 11.22 -6.50
C TYR A 84 -4.18 10.24 -6.77
N ALA A 85 -4.52 10.02 -8.04
CA ALA A 85 -5.66 9.19 -8.42
C ALA A 85 -5.45 7.71 -8.05
N ALA A 86 -4.22 7.21 -8.16
CA ALA A 86 -3.88 5.84 -7.80
C ALA A 86 -3.93 5.65 -6.28
N VAL A 87 -3.31 6.54 -5.51
CA VAL A 87 -3.35 6.50 -4.04
C VAL A 87 -4.78 6.58 -3.52
N LYS A 88 -5.59 7.51 -4.08
CA LYS A 88 -7.01 7.62 -3.72
C LYS A 88 -7.77 6.32 -4.00
N GLN A 89 -7.58 5.74 -5.19
CA GLN A 89 -8.21 4.47 -5.55
C GLN A 89 -7.79 3.37 -4.58
N ASP A 90 -6.50 3.24 -4.28
CA ASP A 90 -6.00 2.25 -3.33
C ASP A 90 -6.65 2.37 -1.94
N LEU A 91 -6.72 3.60 -1.41
CA LEU A 91 -7.39 3.88 -0.14
C LEU A 91 -8.88 3.51 -0.15
N GLU A 92 -9.61 3.89 -1.21
CA GLU A 92 -11.02 3.58 -1.39
C GLU A 92 -11.29 2.06 -1.48
N GLN A 93 -10.33 1.29 -2.03
CA GLN A 93 -10.47 -0.15 -2.17
C GLN A 93 -10.12 -0.91 -0.88
N TRP A 94 -9.08 -0.49 -0.17
CA TRP A 94 -8.57 -1.19 1.01
C TRP A 94 -9.24 -0.80 2.32
N TRP A 95 -9.65 0.46 2.47
CA TRP A 95 -10.27 0.93 3.71
C TRP A 95 -11.52 0.14 4.12
N PRO A 96 -12.43 -0.24 3.20
CA PRO A 96 -13.62 -1.02 3.58
C PRO A 96 -13.30 -2.38 4.19
N VAL A 97 -12.22 -3.04 3.75
CA VAL A 97 -11.87 -4.39 4.20
C VAL A 97 -10.99 -4.43 5.44
N LEU A 98 -10.27 -3.34 5.72
CA LEU A 98 -9.46 -3.19 6.93
C LEU A 98 -10.31 -3.41 8.20
N ALA A 99 -9.79 -4.14 9.17
CA ALA A 99 -10.43 -4.36 10.46
C ALA A 99 -10.59 -3.03 11.23
N THR A 100 -11.65 -2.92 12.05
CA THR A 100 -11.73 -1.87 13.07
C THR A 100 -10.54 -1.98 14.02
N GLY A 101 -9.91 -0.84 14.34
CA GLY A 101 -8.63 -0.76 15.05
C GLY A 101 -7.41 -1.11 14.20
N GLY A 102 -7.60 -1.51 12.94
CA GLY A 102 -6.53 -1.78 11.99
C GLY A 102 -5.91 -0.50 11.43
N LEU A 103 -4.74 -0.65 10.80
CA LEU A 103 -3.95 0.46 10.29
C LEU A 103 -3.66 0.27 8.79
N ILE A 104 -3.81 1.34 8.02
CA ILE A 104 -3.34 1.43 6.63
C ILE A 104 -2.22 2.46 6.56
N ALA A 105 -1.15 2.11 5.87
CA ALA A 105 0.08 2.89 5.80
C ALA A 105 0.65 2.91 4.38
N GLY A 106 1.54 3.87 4.14
CA GLY A 106 2.33 3.94 2.92
C GLY A 106 3.52 4.89 3.08
N SER A 107 4.30 5.00 2.02
CA SER A 107 5.51 5.82 1.97
C SER A 107 5.24 7.20 1.33
N THR A 108 6.29 8.02 1.22
CA THR A 108 6.34 9.17 0.31
C THR A 108 5.23 10.20 0.54
N PHE A 109 5.01 10.63 1.79
CA PHE A 109 3.99 11.64 2.13
C PHE A 109 4.40 13.07 1.69
N VAL A 110 4.41 13.30 0.38
CA VAL A 110 4.66 14.59 -0.26
C VAL A 110 3.75 14.76 -1.48
N ASP A 111 3.68 15.97 -2.01
CA ASP A 111 3.16 16.25 -3.34
C ASP A 111 4.31 16.84 -4.17
N ASP A 112 4.47 16.39 -5.41
CA ASP A 112 5.51 16.84 -6.33
C ASP A 112 4.99 16.75 -7.77
N ASP A 113 4.55 17.89 -8.29
CA ASP A 113 3.98 18.00 -9.63
C ASP A 113 4.96 17.58 -10.74
N GLN A 114 6.27 17.80 -10.54
CA GLN A 114 7.27 17.45 -11.56
C GLN A 114 7.39 15.94 -11.71
N ARG A 115 7.27 15.21 -10.60
CA ARG A 115 7.27 13.73 -10.55
C ARG A 115 5.87 13.13 -10.65
N SER A 116 4.83 13.96 -10.74
CA SER A 116 3.42 13.53 -10.71
C SER A 116 3.04 12.76 -9.43
N ILE A 117 3.64 13.16 -8.30
CA ILE A 117 3.37 12.60 -6.97
C ILE A 117 2.28 13.44 -6.30
N GLY A 118 1.25 12.79 -5.75
CA GLY A 118 0.11 13.43 -5.08
C GLY A 118 -0.35 12.70 -3.81
N VAL A 119 0.59 12.06 -3.12
CA VAL A 119 0.31 11.20 -1.96
C VAL A 119 -0.23 12.03 -0.79
N ALA A 120 0.41 13.15 -0.46
CA ALA A 120 0.04 13.92 0.71
C ALA A 120 -1.36 14.52 0.58
N THR A 121 -1.73 15.01 -0.61
CA THR A 121 -3.08 15.49 -0.88
C THR A 121 -4.10 14.34 -0.83
N ALA A 122 -3.85 13.21 -1.52
CA ALA A 122 -4.78 12.07 -1.54
C ALA A 122 -5.07 11.52 -0.14
N VAL A 123 -4.01 11.30 0.66
CA VAL A 123 -4.13 10.74 2.01
C VAL A 123 -4.86 11.70 2.95
N ARG A 124 -4.57 13.01 2.92
CA ARG A 124 -5.27 14.00 3.76
C ARG A 124 -6.76 14.10 3.43
N GLU A 125 -7.10 14.18 2.14
CA GLU A 125 -8.50 14.25 1.71
C GLU A 125 -9.27 12.99 2.10
N PHE A 126 -8.65 11.82 1.93
CA PHE A 126 -9.26 10.56 2.31
C PHE A 126 -9.45 10.46 3.83
N ALA A 127 -8.42 10.77 4.63
CA ALA A 127 -8.50 10.79 6.09
C ALA A 127 -9.65 11.66 6.59
N ASN A 128 -9.79 12.86 6.02
CA ASN A 128 -10.91 13.77 6.31
C ASN A 128 -12.26 13.16 5.92
N THR A 129 -12.34 12.48 4.77
CA THR A 129 -13.58 11.84 4.29
C THR A 129 -14.03 10.73 5.22
N VAL A 130 -13.11 9.89 5.70
CA VAL A 130 -13.43 8.75 6.58
C VAL A 130 -13.34 9.09 8.07
N GLN A 131 -13.02 10.34 8.42
CA GLN A 131 -12.81 10.83 9.79
C GLN A 131 -11.79 9.98 10.57
N ALA A 132 -10.69 9.60 9.90
CA ALA A 132 -9.60 8.84 10.52
C ALA A 132 -8.47 9.74 11.00
N ASP A 133 -7.84 9.35 12.11
CA ASP A 133 -6.61 9.99 12.57
C ASP A 133 -5.46 9.66 11.61
N LEU A 134 -4.78 10.71 11.12
CA LEU A 134 -3.62 10.62 10.24
C LEU A 134 -2.34 10.93 11.00
N TYR A 135 -1.35 10.06 10.90
CA TYR A 135 -0.06 10.17 11.55
C TYR A 135 1.08 10.08 10.54
N LEU A 136 2.19 10.73 10.88
CA LEU A 136 3.40 10.77 10.07
C LEU A 136 4.62 10.34 10.88
N THR A 137 5.57 9.69 10.23
CA THR A 137 6.90 9.42 10.81
C THR A 137 7.76 10.69 10.82
N GLN A 138 8.88 10.67 11.57
CA GLN A 138 9.72 11.85 11.82
C GLN A 138 10.97 11.95 10.93
N ASP A 139 11.02 11.21 9.83
CA ASP A 139 12.12 11.21 8.87
C ASP A 139 11.91 12.23 7.73
N SER A 140 12.92 12.39 6.87
CA SER A 140 12.95 13.46 5.85
C SER A 140 11.92 13.28 4.74
N LEU A 141 11.49 12.04 4.47
CA LEU A 141 10.44 11.72 3.51
C LEU A 141 9.41 10.82 4.22
N PRO A 142 8.48 11.43 4.99
CA PRO A 142 7.68 10.68 5.95
C PRO A 142 6.86 9.57 5.30
N SER A 143 6.80 8.43 5.98
CA SER A 143 5.68 7.50 5.83
C SER A 143 4.46 8.06 6.53
N TRP A 144 3.29 7.62 6.08
CA TRP A 144 1.99 7.99 6.66
C TRP A 144 1.25 6.75 7.11
N TYR A 145 0.37 6.91 8.10
CA TYR A 145 -0.60 5.88 8.44
C TYR A 145 -1.90 6.46 9.01
N MET A 146 -3.00 5.73 8.79
CA MET A 146 -4.32 6.02 9.35
C MET A 146 -4.83 4.83 10.16
N VAL A 147 -5.52 5.12 11.27
CA VAL A 147 -6.16 4.10 12.10
C VAL A 147 -7.67 4.10 11.83
N LYS A 148 -8.23 2.92 11.56
CA LYS A 148 -9.68 2.75 11.35
C LYS A 148 -10.41 2.66 12.70
N GLY A 149 -11.37 3.54 12.89
CA GLY A 149 -12.26 3.57 14.07
C GLY A 149 -13.22 2.39 14.17
#